data_AF-A0A9D6GRV7-F1
#
_entry.id   AF-A0A9D6GRV7-F1
#
_cell.length_a   1.000
_cell.length_b   1.000
_cell.length_c   1.000
_cell.angle_alpha   90.00
_cell.angle_beta   90.00
_cell.angle_gamma   90.00
#
_symmetry.space_group_name_H-M   'P 1'
#
loop_
_entity.id
_entity.type
_entity.pdbx_description
1 polymer ?
#
loop_
_entity_poly.entity_id
_entity_poly.type
_entity_poly.pdbx_seq_one_letter_code
_entity_poly.pdbx_strand_id
1 'polypeptide(L)'
;MKILNEVLMIAEKTKSKRKLVSFKDVQIAYLVGDMDGVNKLLKDRKNTVVLLKKTLKELKAAGRKTESLEAYIAAHYEPGARGRSIPSLGQERLYKAQRIHAGGPFLRLPLTPLGTDKGGVVIVRFEPDQIVVRNA
;
A
#
# COMPACT_ATOMS: atom_id res chain seq x y z
N MET A 1 36.54 -34.87 15.76
CA MET A 1 36.73 -33.80 14.74
C MET A 1 35.45 -33.45 13.94
N LYS A 2 34.22 -33.57 14.49
CA LYS A 2 32.99 -33.13 13.80
C LYS A 2 32.50 -31.74 14.24
N ILE A 3 32.87 -31.32 15.45
CA ILE A 3 32.38 -30.08 16.08
C ILE A 3 32.98 -28.82 15.43
N LEU A 4 34.23 -28.89 14.92
CA LEU A 4 34.85 -27.74 14.26
C LEU A 4 34.19 -27.36 12.92
N ASN A 5 33.59 -28.32 12.20
CA ASN A 5 32.94 -28.04 10.92
C ASN A 5 31.55 -27.38 11.09
N GLU A 6 30.85 -27.62 12.20
CA GLU A 6 29.59 -26.92 12.48
C GLU A 6 29.81 -25.46 12.89
N VAL A 7 30.88 -25.17 13.62
CA VAL A 7 31.19 -23.79 14.05
C VAL A 7 31.58 -22.90 12.86
N LEU A 8 32.28 -23.46 11.85
CA LEU A 8 32.61 -22.75 10.61
C LEU A 8 31.38 -22.44 9.73
N MET A 9 30.37 -23.33 9.71
CA MET A 9 29.11 -23.09 8.98
C MET A 9 28.24 -21.99 9.60
N ILE A 10 28.41 -21.68 10.89
CA ILE A 10 27.67 -20.61 11.59
C ILE A 10 28.30 -19.23 11.33
N ALA A 11 29.60 -19.17 11.02
CA ALA A 11 30.35 -17.92 10.89
C ALA A 11 30.15 -17.18 9.54
N GLU A 12 29.70 -17.84 8.48
CA GLU A 12 29.64 -17.24 7.13
C GLU A 12 28.28 -16.70 6.69
N LYS A 13 27.26 -16.68 7.57
CA LYS A 13 26.06 -15.85 7.31
C LYS A 13 26.30 -14.41 7.77
N THR A 14 27.35 -13.79 7.25
CA THR A 14 27.45 -12.32 7.28
C THR A 14 26.26 -11.78 6.48
N LYS A 15 25.23 -11.32 7.19
CA LYS A 15 24.05 -10.68 6.59
C LYS A 15 24.54 -9.53 5.72
N SER A 16 24.59 -9.76 4.40
CA SER A 16 24.82 -8.73 3.40
C SER A 16 23.96 -7.53 3.75
N LYS A 17 24.62 -6.39 4.03
CA LYS A 17 23.92 -5.15 4.40
C LYS A 17 22.91 -4.87 3.31
N ARG A 18 21.64 -4.68 3.68
CA ARG A 18 20.57 -4.40 2.71
C ARG A 18 20.98 -3.20 1.87
N LYS A 19 21.36 -3.44 0.62
CA LYS A 19 21.64 -2.36 -0.33
C LYS A 19 20.35 -1.53 -0.42
N LEU A 20 20.41 -0.22 -0.27
CA LEU A 20 19.25 0.62 -0.53
C LEU A 20 19.22 0.86 -2.04
N VAL A 21 18.09 0.56 -2.68
CA VAL A 21 17.86 0.89 -4.10
C VAL A 21 16.80 1.97 -4.12
N SER A 22 17.17 3.11 -4.68
CA SER A 22 16.28 4.24 -4.86
C SER A 22 15.52 4.12 -6.18
N PHE A 23 14.46 4.91 -6.33
CA PHE A 23 13.70 4.95 -7.59
C PHE A 23 14.54 5.48 -8.77
N LYS A 24 15.56 6.31 -8.48
CA LYS A 24 16.48 6.85 -9.49
C LYS A 24 17.36 5.74 -10.06
N ASP A 25 17.80 4.81 -9.23
CA ASP A 25 18.60 3.66 -9.69
C ASP A 25 17.78 2.78 -10.63
N VAL A 26 16.49 2.58 -10.33
CA VAL A 26 15.57 1.85 -11.21
C VAL A 26 15.34 2.60 -12.51
N GLN A 27 15.20 3.94 -12.46
CA GLN A 27 15.12 4.76 -13.68
C GLN A 27 16.36 4.63 -14.55
N ILE A 28 17.56 4.75 -13.96
CA ILE A 28 18.82 4.62 -14.70
C ILE A 28 18.94 3.22 -15.29
N ALA A 29 18.65 2.19 -14.52
CA ALA A 29 18.68 0.81 -14.99
C ALA A 29 17.74 0.59 -16.18
N TYR A 30 16.53 1.17 -16.14
CA TYR A 30 15.58 1.11 -17.23
C TYR A 30 16.03 1.91 -18.46
N LEU A 31 16.61 3.10 -18.28
CA LEU A 31 17.07 3.92 -19.40
C LEU A 31 18.31 3.34 -20.10
N VAL A 32 19.18 2.64 -19.36
CA VAL A 32 20.43 2.07 -19.88
C VAL A 32 20.22 0.66 -20.46
N GLY A 33 19.38 -0.15 -19.83
CA GLY A 33 19.23 -1.57 -20.16
C GLY A 33 17.80 -2.08 -20.16
N ASP A 34 16.81 -1.18 -20.29
CA ASP A 34 15.38 -1.50 -20.32
C ASP A 34 14.99 -2.43 -19.15
N MET A 35 14.12 -3.40 -19.39
CA MET A 35 13.67 -4.35 -18.37
C MET A 35 14.77 -5.28 -17.86
N ASP A 36 15.79 -5.59 -18.65
CA ASP A 36 16.91 -6.44 -18.20
C ASP A 36 17.72 -5.76 -17.10
N GLY A 37 17.95 -4.45 -17.23
CA GLY A 37 18.58 -3.63 -16.20
C GLY A 37 17.78 -3.63 -14.91
N VAL A 38 16.46 -3.45 -15.03
CA VAL A 38 15.53 -3.45 -13.89
C VAL A 38 15.49 -4.82 -13.20
N ASN A 39 15.44 -5.91 -13.94
CA ASN A 39 15.40 -7.27 -13.41
C ASN A 39 16.69 -7.62 -12.66
N LYS A 40 17.86 -7.24 -13.19
CA LYS A 40 19.15 -7.42 -12.49
C LYS A 40 19.19 -6.65 -11.18
N LEU A 41 18.64 -5.44 -11.14
CA LEU A 41 18.62 -4.60 -9.95
C LEU A 41 17.66 -5.11 -8.86
N LEU A 42 16.58 -5.80 -9.26
CA LEU A 42 15.49 -6.20 -8.37
C LEU A 42 15.46 -7.69 -8.02
N LYS A 43 16.36 -8.52 -8.58
CA LYS A 43 16.36 -10.00 -8.49
C LYS A 43 16.08 -10.59 -7.09
N ASP A 44 16.61 -9.97 -6.04
CA ASP A 44 16.51 -10.48 -4.66
C ASP A 44 15.59 -9.66 -3.74
N ARG A 45 14.76 -8.76 -4.30
CA ARG A 45 13.95 -7.83 -3.50
C ARG A 45 12.49 -8.22 -3.42
N LYS A 46 11.97 -8.19 -2.19
CA LYS A 46 10.54 -8.22 -1.89
C LYS A 46 9.98 -6.79 -1.88
N ASN A 47 8.72 -6.59 -2.28
CA ASN A 47 7.98 -5.32 -2.27
C ASN A 47 8.57 -4.19 -3.16
N THR A 48 8.78 -4.47 -4.45
CA THR A 48 9.31 -3.50 -5.43
C THR A 48 8.22 -2.73 -6.19
N VAL A 49 6.94 -3.08 -5.99
CA VAL A 49 5.79 -2.51 -6.72
C VAL A 49 5.69 -0.99 -6.61
N VAL A 50 5.85 -0.46 -5.39
CA VAL A 50 5.75 0.98 -5.13
C VAL A 50 6.85 1.74 -5.85
N LEU A 51 8.06 1.18 -5.85
CA LEU A 51 9.23 1.70 -6.56
C LEU A 51 8.97 1.72 -8.07
N LEU A 52 8.57 0.59 -8.65
CA LEU A 52 8.28 0.44 -10.07
C LEU A 52 7.16 1.39 -10.54
N LYS A 53 6.05 1.48 -9.78
CA LYS A 53 4.95 2.41 -10.08
C LYS A 53 5.38 3.88 -10.00
N LYS A 54 6.24 4.23 -9.04
CA LYS A 54 6.81 5.57 -8.94
C LYS A 54 7.72 5.88 -10.14
N THR A 55 8.61 4.96 -10.48
CA THR A 55 9.51 5.07 -11.64
C THR A 55 8.73 5.24 -12.94
N LEU A 56 7.68 4.45 -13.14
CA LEU A 56 6.80 4.55 -14.30
C LEU A 56 6.16 5.95 -14.41
N LYS A 57 5.61 6.47 -13.31
CA LYS A 57 4.97 7.79 -13.27
C LYS A 57 5.94 8.90 -13.71
N GLU A 58 7.16 8.88 -13.18
CA GLU A 58 8.19 9.88 -13.50
C GLU A 58 8.68 9.78 -14.95
N LEU A 59 8.89 8.55 -15.46
CA LEU A 59 9.31 8.33 -16.85
C LEU A 59 8.23 8.79 -17.85
N LYS A 60 6.95 8.55 -17.54
CA LYS A 60 5.82 9.08 -18.32
C LYS A 60 5.76 10.60 -18.28
N ALA A 61 5.93 11.20 -17.11
CA ALA A 61 5.97 12.66 -16.98
C ALA A 61 7.11 13.29 -17.80
N ALA A 62 8.23 12.57 -17.97
CA ALA A 62 9.35 12.96 -18.80
C ALA A 62 9.19 12.62 -20.31
N GLY A 63 8.04 12.08 -20.74
CA GLY A 63 7.79 11.75 -22.15
C GLY A 63 8.62 10.58 -22.69
N ARG A 64 9.10 9.68 -21.82
CA ARG A 64 9.90 8.52 -22.23
C ARG A 64 9.01 7.33 -22.61
N LYS A 65 9.51 6.48 -23.51
CA LYS A 65 8.88 5.20 -23.85
C LYS A 65 8.87 4.30 -22.62
N THR A 66 7.71 3.80 -22.22
CA THR A 66 7.50 3.06 -20.96
C THR A 66 6.66 1.79 -21.12
N GLU A 67 6.40 1.37 -22.36
CA GLU A 67 5.50 0.26 -22.69
C GLU A 67 5.95 -1.07 -22.06
N SER A 68 7.24 -1.38 -22.13
CA SER A 68 7.83 -2.59 -21.55
C SER A 68 7.67 -2.64 -20.02
N LEU A 69 7.87 -1.49 -19.35
CA LEU A 69 7.72 -1.36 -17.91
C LEU A 69 6.25 -1.50 -17.46
N GLU A 70 5.32 -0.94 -18.24
CA GLU A 70 3.89 -1.11 -17.98
C GLU A 70 3.42 -2.54 -18.14
N ALA A 71 3.78 -3.18 -19.25
CA ALA A 71 3.45 -4.58 -19.49
C ALA A 71 4.00 -5.47 -18.37
N TYR A 72 5.25 -5.23 -17.95
CA TYR A 72 5.86 -5.96 -16.84
C TYR A 72 5.09 -5.78 -15.52
N ILE A 73 4.74 -4.54 -15.17
CA ILE A 73 4.01 -4.26 -13.94
C ILE A 73 2.64 -4.93 -13.98
N ALA A 74 1.91 -4.84 -15.09
CA ALA A 74 0.60 -5.45 -15.24
C ALA A 74 0.64 -6.99 -15.16
N ALA A 75 1.68 -7.61 -15.75
CA ALA A 75 1.84 -9.06 -15.74
C ALA A 75 2.26 -9.63 -14.37
N HIS A 76 3.11 -8.91 -13.62
CA HIS A 76 3.68 -9.41 -12.37
C HIS A 76 2.97 -8.89 -11.11
N TYR A 77 2.26 -7.78 -11.22
CA TYR A 77 1.57 -7.16 -10.10
C TYR A 77 0.15 -6.88 -10.52
N GLU A 78 -0.79 -7.56 -9.87
CA GLU A 78 -2.20 -7.22 -10.01
C GLU A 78 -2.41 -5.73 -9.76
N PRO A 79 -3.45 -5.12 -10.36
CA PRO A 79 -3.88 -3.77 -10.02
C PRO A 79 -4.26 -3.77 -8.53
N GLY A 80 -3.27 -3.57 -7.68
CA GLY A 80 -3.44 -3.55 -6.24
C GLY A 80 -4.48 -2.49 -5.95
N ALA A 81 -5.68 -2.94 -5.58
CA ALA A 81 -6.80 -2.08 -5.28
C ALA A 81 -6.33 -1.10 -4.20
N ARG A 82 -6.08 0.14 -4.60
CA ARG A 82 -5.84 1.22 -3.65
C ARG A 82 -7.18 1.50 -2.99
N GLY A 83 -7.41 0.87 -1.85
CA GLY A 83 -8.64 1.05 -1.09
C GLY A 83 -9.01 -0.17 -0.28
N ARG A 84 -9.96 0.01 0.64
CA ARG A 84 -10.71 -1.11 1.21
C ARG A 84 -11.57 -1.65 0.06
N SER A 85 -11.59 -2.97 -0.16
CA SER A 85 -12.50 -3.54 -1.14
C SER A 85 -13.92 -3.10 -0.84
N ILE A 86 -14.65 -2.62 -1.85
CA ILE A 86 -16.07 -2.32 -1.73
C ILE A 86 -16.76 -3.66 -1.46
N PRO A 87 -17.60 -3.77 -0.41
CA PRO A 87 -18.31 -5.02 -0.14
C PRO A 87 -19.25 -5.34 -1.30
N SER A 88 -19.27 -6.61 -1.71
CA SER A 88 -20.21 -7.10 -2.72
C SER A 88 -21.64 -7.14 -2.15
N LEU A 89 -22.65 -7.05 -3.01
CA LEU A 89 -24.05 -7.23 -2.60
C LEU A 89 -24.22 -8.57 -1.86
N GLY A 90 -24.69 -8.52 -0.61
CA GLY A 90 -24.86 -9.70 0.26
C GLY A 90 -23.72 -9.99 1.24
N GLN A 91 -22.62 -9.22 1.24
CA GLN A 91 -21.56 -9.36 2.25
C GLN A 91 -21.75 -8.40 3.43
N GLU A 92 -21.74 -8.96 4.64
CA GLU A 92 -21.76 -8.19 5.89
C GLU A 92 -20.34 -7.89 6.36
N ARG A 93 -20.08 -6.65 6.78
CA ARG A 93 -18.80 -6.25 7.40
C ARG A 93 -19.00 -5.82 8.84
N LEU A 94 -18.38 -6.57 9.74
CA LEU A 94 -18.32 -6.25 11.16
C LEU A 94 -17.11 -5.32 11.42
N TYR A 95 -17.38 -4.12 11.92
CA TYR A 95 -16.33 -3.18 12.33
C TYR A 95 -16.16 -3.21 13.84
N LYS A 96 -14.94 -3.44 14.33
CA LYS A 96 -14.62 -3.24 15.75
C LYS A 96 -14.48 -1.74 16.04
N ALA A 97 -15.39 -1.18 16.82
CA ALA A 97 -15.22 0.16 17.38
C ALA A 97 -14.11 0.14 18.45
N GLN A 98 -13.19 1.10 18.40
CA GLN A 98 -12.24 1.31 19.50
C GLN A 98 -12.89 2.21 20.55
N ARG A 99 -12.99 1.70 21.78
CA ARG A 99 -13.38 2.48 22.95
C ARG A 99 -12.16 3.29 23.42
N ILE A 100 -12.23 4.60 23.30
CA ILE A 100 -11.18 5.51 23.82
C ILE A 100 -11.52 5.77 25.29
N HIS A 101 -10.66 5.34 26.21
CA HIS A 101 -10.97 5.32 27.65
C HIS A 101 -11.15 6.69 28.33
N ALA A 102 -10.78 7.80 27.69
CA ALA A 102 -10.80 9.13 28.31
C ALA A 102 -11.24 10.28 27.37
N GLY A 103 -11.82 9.97 26.21
CA GLY A 103 -12.39 10.96 25.30
C GLY A 103 -13.89 10.74 25.16
N GLY A 104 -14.67 11.83 25.05
CA GLY A 104 -16.06 11.73 24.60
C GLY A 104 -16.11 10.92 23.28
N PRO A 105 -17.18 10.15 23.03
CA PRO A 105 -17.27 9.31 21.84
C PRO A 105 -17.28 10.18 20.58
N PHE A 106 -16.10 10.43 19.99
CA PHE A 106 -16.01 10.98 18.65
C PHE A 106 -16.35 9.88 17.66
N LEU A 107 -17.65 9.60 17.55
CA LEU A 107 -18.18 8.82 16.45
C LEU A 107 -18.02 9.68 15.19
N ARG A 108 -17.10 9.28 14.30
CA ARG A 108 -17.04 9.84 12.95
C ARG A 108 -18.24 9.30 12.18
N LEU A 109 -19.37 9.98 12.32
CA LEU A 109 -20.58 9.65 11.57
C LEU A 109 -20.32 9.90 10.09
N PRO A 110 -20.54 8.92 9.20
CA PRO A 110 -20.52 9.17 7.78
C PRO A 110 -21.73 10.04 7.46
N LEU A 111 -21.51 11.34 7.24
CA LEU A 111 -22.56 12.29 6.88
C LEU A 111 -22.86 12.30 5.38
N THR A 112 -21.92 11.81 4.55
CA THR A 112 -22.09 11.72 3.09
C THR A 112 -23.32 10.92 2.66
N PRO A 113 -23.64 9.76 3.27
CA PRO A 113 -24.87 9.03 2.96
C PRO A 113 -26.15 9.74 3.41
N LEU A 114 -26.07 10.71 4.32
CA LEU A 114 -27.21 11.49 4.81
C LEU A 114 -27.50 12.73 3.94
N GLY A 115 -26.68 12.96 2.90
CA GLY A 115 -26.83 14.10 2.00
C GLY A 115 -26.55 15.46 2.65
N THR A 116 -25.87 15.49 3.80
CA THR A 116 -25.56 16.74 4.49
C THR A 116 -24.29 17.37 3.91
N ASP A 117 -24.39 18.59 3.42
CA ASP A 117 -23.25 19.36 2.94
C ASP A 117 -22.39 19.94 4.06
N LYS A 118 -21.15 20.34 3.73
CA LYS A 118 -20.24 20.99 4.67
C LYS A 118 -20.85 22.31 5.14
N GLY A 119 -21.11 22.42 6.44
CA GLY A 119 -21.77 23.58 7.06
C GLY A 119 -23.26 23.37 7.33
N GLY A 120 -23.84 22.24 6.93
CA GLY A 120 -25.19 21.85 7.29
C GLY A 120 -25.34 21.55 8.79
N VAL A 121 -26.55 21.74 9.30
CA VAL A 121 -26.92 21.40 10.68
C VAL A 121 -27.62 20.05 10.68
N VAL A 122 -27.23 19.19 11.62
CA VAL A 122 -27.87 17.89 11.83
C VAL A 122 -28.33 17.76 13.27
N ILE A 123 -29.46 17.11 13.47
CA ILE A 123 -30.00 16.76 14.77
C ILE A 123 -29.58 15.32 15.08
N VAL A 124 -28.87 15.15 16.19
CA VAL A 124 -28.40 13.84 16.66
C VAL A 124 -29.16 13.47 17.94
N ARG A 125 -29.82 12.32 17.92
CA ARG A 125 -30.49 11.74 19.08
C ARG A 125 -29.82 10.42 19.45
N PHE A 126 -29.43 10.30 20.72
CA PHE A 126 -28.89 9.07 21.29
C PHE A 126 -30.02 8.27 21.94
N GLU A 127 -30.21 7.04 21.50
CA GLU A 127 -31.12 6.06 22.09
C GLU A 127 -30.30 4.91 22.71
N PRO A 128 -30.89 4.09 23.60
CA PRO A 128 -30.14 3.02 24.28
C PRO A 128 -29.41 2.06 23.34
N ASP A 129 -30.04 1.73 22.19
CA ASP A 129 -29.53 0.73 21.25
C ASP A 129 -29.05 1.32 19.91
N GLN A 130 -29.28 2.62 19.66
CA GLN A 130 -28.98 3.24 18.36
C GLN A 130 -28.72 4.74 18.44
N ILE A 131 -28.10 5.28 17.39
CA ILE A 131 -27.92 6.72 17.19
C ILE A 131 -28.75 7.12 15.97
N VAL A 132 -29.71 8.02 16.18
CA VAL A 132 -30.58 8.54 15.13
C VAL A 132 -30.04 9.90 14.70
N VAL A 133 -29.69 10.04 13.42
CA VAL A 133 -29.21 11.30 12.83
C VAL A 133 -30.20 11.75 11.77
N ARG A 134 -30.64 13.01 11.84
CA ARG A 134 -31.55 13.62 10.86
C ARG A 134 -31.00 14.99 10.44
N ASN A 135 -31.29 15.39 9.21
CA ASN A 135 -31.05 16.77 8.79
C ASN A 135 -32.01 17.69 9.57
N ALA A 136 -31.52 18.86 9.99
CA ALA A 136 -32.35 19.88 10.62
C ALA A 136 -33.35 20.49 9.64
#